data_AF-A0A836QKL3-F1
#
_entry.id   AF-A0A836QKL3-F1
#
_cell.length_a   1.000
_cell.length_b   1.000
_cell.length_c   1.000
_cell.angle_alpha   90.00
_cell.angle_beta   90.00
_cell.angle_gamma   90.00
#
_symmetry.space_group_name_H-M   'P 1'
#
loop_
_entity.id
_entity.type
_entity.pdbx_description
1 polymer ?
#
loop_
_entity_poly.entity_id
_entity_poly.type
_entity_poly.pdbx_seq_one_letter_code
_entity_poly.pdbx_strand_id
1 'polypeptide(L)'
;QAQFQQILTRIGFEVKLMPYIERADGSAKGDWDVGITLDMLEYADRVDVVVLASGDGDYTLAIDKLIDELAVSVEVYGVPRLSANRLIESATRFVPIQGGLLLPIPTTW
;
A
#
# COMPACT_ATOMS: atom_id res chain seq x y z
N GLN A 1 14.50 -12.55 3.75
CA GLN A 1 13.43 -12.12 2.82
C GLN A 1 12.48 -13.25 2.44
N ALA A 2 12.96 -14.40 1.95
CA ALA A 2 12.09 -15.53 1.54
C ALA A 2 11.14 -16.04 2.65
N GLN A 3 11.61 -16.13 3.90
CA GLN A 3 10.77 -16.56 5.02
C GLN A 3 9.61 -15.59 5.31
N PHE A 4 9.85 -14.28 5.19
CA PHE A 4 8.80 -13.26 5.38
C PHE A 4 7.75 -13.34 4.26
N GLN A 5 8.19 -13.48 3.01
CA GLN A 5 7.30 -13.69 1.86
C GLN A 5 6.42 -14.93 2.04
N GLN A 6 7.00 -16.05 2.53
CA GLN A 6 6.23 -17.26 2.82
C GLN A 6 5.20 -17.06 3.93
N ILE A 7 5.50 -16.26 4.95
CA ILE A 7 4.53 -15.91 6.00
C ILE A 7 3.35 -15.15 5.39
N LEU A 8 3.61 -14.14 4.55
CA LEU A 8 2.56 -13.38 3.87
C LEU A 8 1.67 -14.30 3.02
N THR A 9 2.26 -15.19 2.20
CA THR A 9 1.49 -16.16 1.41
C THR A 9 0.65 -17.09 2.28
N ARG A 10 1.20 -17.59 3.40
CA ARG A 10 0.47 -18.47 4.33
C ARG A 10 -0.70 -17.77 5.02
N ILE A 11 -0.61 -16.47 5.24
CA ILE A 11 -1.68 -15.66 5.81
C ILE A 11 -2.76 -15.35 4.76
N GLY A 12 -2.48 -15.57 3.46
CA GLY A 12 -3.45 -15.45 2.38
C GLY A 12 -3.19 -14.28 1.42
N PHE A 13 -2.05 -13.59 1.54
CA PHE A 13 -1.68 -12.57 0.58
C PHE A 13 -1.16 -13.18 -0.73
N GLU A 14 -1.61 -12.63 -1.86
CA GLU A 14 -0.91 -12.80 -3.13
C GLU A 14 0.38 -11.94 -3.09
N VAL A 15 1.54 -12.61 -3.03
CA VAL A 15 2.82 -11.91 -2.94
C VAL A 15 3.36 -11.68 -4.35
N LYS A 16 3.30 -10.43 -4.80
CA LYS A 16 3.91 -9.98 -6.07
C LYS A 16 5.34 -9.52 -5.83
N LEU A 17 6.28 -9.96 -6.66
CA LEU A 17 7.69 -9.59 -6.60
C LEU A 17 8.10 -8.84 -7.87
N MET A 18 8.69 -7.66 -7.72
CA MET A 18 9.21 -6.92 -8.87
C MET A 18 10.63 -7.42 -9.14
N PRO A 19 10.94 -7.86 -10.37
CA PRO A 19 12.32 -8.18 -10.72
C PRO A 19 13.14 -6.89 -10.63
N TYR A 20 14.26 -6.93 -9.91
CA TYR A 20 15.20 -5.82 -9.85
C TYR A 20 15.75 -5.57 -11.26
N ILE A 21 15.42 -4.41 -11.85
CA ILE A 21 15.92 -4.00 -13.17
C ILE A 21 16.97 -2.95 -12.94
N GLU A 22 18.23 -3.33 -13.15
CA GLU A 22 19.35 -2.41 -13.21
C GLU A 22 19.46 -1.88 -14.64
N ARG A 23 19.26 -0.57 -14.80
CA ARG A 23 19.38 0.08 -16.11
C ARG A 23 20.83 0.42 -16.41
N ALA A 24 21.13 0.56 -17.70
CA ALA A 24 22.46 0.97 -18.17
C ALA A 24 22.89 2.35 -17.66
N ASP A 25 21.95 3.18 -17.19
CA ASP A 25 22.20 4.50 -16.60
C ASP A 25 22.41 4.47 -15.06
N GLY A 26 22.39 3.29 -14.44
CA GLY A 26 22.55 3.12 -13.00
C GLY A 26 21.31 3.49 -12.18
N SER A 27 20.20 3.88 -12.82
CA SER A 27 18.94 4.10 -12.11
C SER A 27 18.30 2.75 -11.74
N ALA A 28 17.93 2.61 -10.48
CA ALA A 28 17.10 1.50 -10.03
C ALA A 28 15.64 1.88 -10.28
N LYS A 29 14.92 1.06 -11.06
CA LYS A 29 13.46 1.10 -11.06
C LYS A 29 12.98 0.09 -10.02
N GLY A 30 12.41 0.58 -8.92
CA GLY A 30 12.29 -0.18 -7.67
C GLY A 30 10.99 0.02 -6.89
N ASP A 31 10.19 1.06 -7.20
CA ASP A 31 8.89 1.27 -6.56
C ASP A 31 7.79 0.41 -7.20
N TRP A 32 6.73 0.22 -6.43
CA TRP A 32 5.54 -0.52 -6.83
C TRP A 32 4.39 0.41 -7.22
N ASP A 33 4.61 1.73 -7.26
CA ASP A 33 3.53 2.72 -7.28
C ASP A 33 2.62 2.58 -8.49
N VAL A 34 3.22 2.36 -9.66
CA VAL A 34 2.49 2.11 -10.91
C VAL A 34 1.71 0.80 -10.84
N GLY A 35 2.34 -0.27 -10.34
CA GLY A 35 1.70 -1.59 -10.28
C GLY A 35 0.52 -1.60 -9.30
N ILE A 36 0.70 -1.03 -8.13
CA ILE A 36 -0.34 -0.89 -7.10
C ILE A 36 -1.49 -0.02 -7.62
N THR A 37 -1.19 1.10 -8.28
CA THR A 37 -2.22 1.98 -8.86
C THR A 37 -3.06 1.25 -9.91
N LEU A 38 -2.41 0.50 -10.81
CA LEU A 38 -3.10 -0.27 -11.83
C LEU A 38 -3.99 -1.36 -11.22
N ASP A 39 -3.47 -2.11 -10.25
CA ASP A 39 -4.23 -3.14 -9.56
C ASP A 39 -5.46 -2.53 -8.86
N MET A 40 -5.31 -1.44 -8.10
CA MET A 40 -6.44 -0.80 -7.42
C MET A 40 -7.56 -0.41 -8.39
N LEU A 41 -7.20 0.16 -9.55
CA LEU A 41 -8.17 0.56 -10.58
C LEU A 41 -8.78 -0.66 -11.31
N GLU A 42 -8.00 -1.72 -11.56
CA GLU A 42 -8.48 -2.95 -12.19
C GLU A 42 -9.52 -3.68 -11.32
N TYR A 43 -9.33 -3.68 -10.00
CA TYR A 43 -10.24 -4.34 -9.07
C TYR A 43 -11.43 -3.48 -8.62
N ALA A 44 -11.46 -2.19 -9.01
CA ALA A 44 -12.44 -1.24 -8.53
C ALA A 44 -13.89 -1.64 -8.81
N ASP A 45 -14.17 -2.33 -9.93
CA ASP A 45 -15.52 -2.80 -10.28
C ASP A 45 -15.95 -4.08 -9.54
N ARG A 46 -15.07 -4.65 -8.70
CA ARG A 46 -15.28 -5.94 -8.01
C ARG A 46 -15.37 -5.81 -6.50
N VAL A 47 -15.11 -4.63 -5.96
CA VAL A 47 -15.01 -4.40 -4.51
C VAL A 47 -15.74 -3.12 -4.11
N ASP A 48 -16.33 -3.14 -2.92
CA ASP A 48 -16.90 -1.93 -2.31
C ASP A 48 -15.82 -1.07 -1.62
N VAL A 49 -14.72 -1.72 -1.18
CA VAL A 49 -13.65 -1.11 -0.40
C VAL A 49 -12.28 -1.57 -0.90
N VAL A 50 -11.39 -0.60 -1.16
CA VAL A 50 -9.96 -0.81 -1.33
C VAL A 50 -9.24 -0.45 -0.03
N VAL A 51 -8.35 -1.34 0.43
CA VAL A 51 -7.50 -1.08 1.61
C VAL A 51 -6.05 -0.90 1.14
N LEU A 52 -5.51 0.31 1.30
CA LEU A 52 -4.14 0.65 0.94
C LEU A 52 -3.28 0.77 2.20
N ALA A 53 -2.28 -0.09 2.34
CA ALA A 53 -1.28 0.00 3.41
C ALA A 53 -0.04 0.80 2.92
N SER A 54 -0.16 2.13 2.88
CA SER A 54 0.92 3.04 2.47
C SER A 54 0.78 4.41 3.13
N GLY A 55 1.90 5.12 3.29
CA GLY A 55 1.94 6.54 3.64
C GLY A 55 2.30 7.45 2.46
N ASP A 56 2.51 6.88 1.27
CA ASP A 56 3.01 7.62 0.10
C ASP A 56 1.93 8.51 -0.52
N GLY A 57 2.25 9.79 -0.70
CA GLY A 57 1.35 10.77 -1.29
C GLY A 57 1.05 10.55 -2.77
N ASP A 58 1.86 9.78 -3.49
CA ASP A 58 1.71 9.56 -4.93
C ASP A 58 0.44 8.78 -5.28
N TYR A 59 -0.15 8.05 -4.32
CA TYR A 59 -1.42 7.36 -4.50
C TYR A 59 -2.65 8.27 -4.45
N THR A 60 -2.51 9.53 -4.03
CA THR A 60 -3.65 10.43 -3.82
C THR A 60 -4.57 10.53 -5.04
N LEU A 61 -4.00 10.68 -6.24
CA LEU A 61 -4.80 10.79 -7.47
C LEU A 61 -5.58 9.51 -7.79
N ALA A 62 -5.01 8.35 -7.44
CA ALA A 62 -5.69 7.07 -7.62
C ALA A 62 -6.86 6.92 -6.63
N ILE A 63 -6.66 7.35 -5.38
CA ILE A 63 -7.71 7.36 -4.35
C ILE A 63 -8.85 8.30 -4.73
N ASP A 64 -8.55 9.54 -5.13
CA ASP A 64 -9.55 10.52 -5.57
C ASP A 64 -10.40 9.92 -6.70
N LYS A 65 -9.76 9.26 -7.69
CA LYS A 65 -10.47 8.59 -8.80
C LYS A 65 -11.36 7.43 -8.35
N LEU A 66 -10.88 6.57 -7.45
CA LEU A 66 -11.64 5.45 -6.92
C LEU A 66 -12.91 5.92 -6.21
N ILE A 67 -12.79 6.98 -5.41
CA ILE A 67 -13.91 7.52 -4.62
C ILE A 67 -14.88 8.30 -5.52
N ASP A 68 -14.37 9.29 -6.25
CA ASP A 68 -15.22 10.28 -6.92
C ASP A 68 -15.85 9.76 -8.21
N GLU A 69 -15.14 8.91 -8.95
CA GLU A 69 -15.60 8.42 -10.26
C GLU A 69 -16.12 6.99 -10.21
N LEU A 70 -15.54 6.14 -9.36
CA LEU A 70 -15.86 4.71 -9.31
C LEU A 70 -16.72 4.33 -8.09
N ALA A 71 -17.02 5.29 -7.21
CA ALA A 71 -17.83 5.10 -6.01
C ALA A 71 -17.31 3.99 -5.07
N VAL A 72 -15.99 3.75 -5.06
CA VAL A 72 -15.30 2.77 -4.21
C VAL A 72 -14.75 3.49 -2.98
N SER A 73 -15.03 2.95 -1.79
CA SER A 73 -14.45 3.50 -0.55
C SER A 73 -12.98 3.10 -0.43
N VAL A 74 -12.14 3.98 0.11
CA VAL A 74 -10.72 3.69 0.32
C VAL A 74 -10.33 3.86 1.78
N GLU A 75 -9.83 2.78 2.39
CA GLU A 75 -9.19 2.83 3.71
C GLU A 75 -7.66 2.87 3.57
N VAL A 76 -7.02 3.88 4.15
CA VAL A 76 -5.57 3.99 4.16
C VAL A 76 -5.02 3.61 5.53
N TYR A 77 -4.12 2.64 5.57
CA TYR A 77 -3.34 2.25 6.74
C TYR A 77 -1.93 2.82 6.61
N GLY A 78 -1.57 3.77 7.47
CA GLY A 78 -0.27 4.44 7.40
C GLY A 78 0.29 4.85 8.76
N VAL A 79 1.60 5.05 8.85
CA VAL A 79 2.23 5.63 10.04
C VAL A 79 1.97 7.13 10.02
N PRO A 80 1.20 7.72 10.97
CA PRO A 80 0.66 9.08 10.82
C PRO A 80 1.72 10.15 10.58
N ARG A 81 2.86 10.04 11.27
CA ARG A 81 3.97 11.01 11.16
C ARG A 81 4.79 10.88 9.88
N LEU A 82 4.62 9.80 9.13
CA LEU A 82 5.34 9.48 7.90
C LEU A 82 4.40 9.37 6.68
N SER A 83 3.12 9.68 6.86
CA SER A 83 2.12 9.63 5.79
C SER A 83 1.85 11.03 5.27
N ALA A 84 1.69 11.18 3.96
CA ALA A 84 1.36 12.46 3.36
C ALA A 84 -0.04 12.93 3.81
N ASN A 85 -0.17 14.19 4.26
CA ASN A 85 -1.46 14.73 4.73
C ASN A 85 -2.54 14.64 3.65
N ARG A 86 -2.17 14.91 2.39
CA ARG A 86 -3.12 14.86 1.27
C ARG A 86 -3.67 13.45 1.03
N LEU A 87 -2.85 12.42 1.25
CA LEU A 87 -3.29 11.02 1.19
C LEU A 87 -4.32 10.72 2.28
N ILE A 88 -4.07 11.19 3.51
CA ILE A 88 -4.97 11.02 4.66
C ILE A 88 -6.31 11.72 4.39
N GLU A 89 -6.28 12.94 3.86
CA GLU A 89 -7.47 13.75 3.57
C GLU A 89 -8.33 13.17 2.43
N SER A 90 -7.68 12.55 1.43
CA SER A 90 -8.34 11.93 0.28
C SER A 90 -9.02 10.60 0.66
N ALA A 91 -8.44 9.83 1.60
CA ALA A 91 -9.00 8.55 2.01
C ALA A 91 -10.39 8.68 2.65
N THR A 92 -11.30 7.73 2.35
CA THR A 92 -12.59 7.61 3.03
C THR A 92 -12.40 7.38 4.54
N ARG A 93 -11.36 6.62 4.90
CA ARG A 93 -10.97 6.38 6.29
C ARG A 93 -9.46 6.22 6.40
N PHE A 94 -8.87 6.87 7.39
CA PHE A 94 -7.46 6.66 7.75
C PHE A 94 -7.34 5.84 9.03
N VAL A 95 -6.46 4.83 9.01
CA VAL A 95 -6.19 3.94 10.14
C VAL A 95 -4.71 4.03 10.51
N PRO A 96 -4.38 4.56 11.71
CA PRO A 96 -2.99 4.73 12.10
C PRO A 96 -2.34 3.37 12.40
N ILE A 97 -1.21 3.08 11.75
CA ILE A 97 -0.34 1.94 12.09
C ILE A 97 0.41 2.28 13.38
N GLN A 98 -0.12 1.79 14.50
CA GLN A 98 0.45 1.97 15.84
C GLN A 98 -0.10 0.91 16.82
N GLY A 99 0.51 0.81 18.00
CA GLY A 99 0.01 -0.02 19.10
C GLY A 99 -0.19 -1.48 18.68
N GLY A 100 -1.45 -1.96 18.69
CA GLY A 100 -1.80 -3.34 18.37
C GLY A 100 -1.50 -3.80 16.94
N LEU A 101 -1.12 -2.88 16.04
CA LEU A 101 -0.65 -3.20 14.69
C LEU A 101 0.87 -3.41 14.61
N LEU A 102 1.60 -3.27 15.72
CA LEU A 102 3.04 -3.47 15.80
C LEU A 102 3.35 -4.75 16.57
N LEU A 103 4.34 -5.51 16.08
CA LEU A 103 4.91 -6.60 16.85
C LEU A 103 5.66 -6.04 18.08
N PRO A 104 5.70 -6.78 19.19
CA PRO A 104 6.51 -6.40 20.33
C PRO A 104 7.98 -6.29 19.92
N ILE A 105 8.67 -5.26 20.40
CA ILE A 105 10.11 -5.14 20.23
C ILE A 105 10.76 -6.26 21.05
N PRO A 106 11.57 -7.15 20.45
CA PRO A 106 12.26 -8.19 21.21
C PRO A 106 13.10 -7.55 22.31
N THR A 107 12.83 -7.91 23.57
CA THR A 107 13.54 -7.39 24.75
C THR A 107 14.78 -8.24 25.11
N THR A 108 15.05 -9.29 24.35
CA THR A 108 16.20 -10.18 24.50
C THR A 108 16.95 -10.26 23.18
N TRP A 109 18.23 -9.89 23.22
CA TRP A 109 19.20 -10.08 22.14
C TRP A 109 19.99 -11.37 22.36
#